data_AF-A0A2J7QHA0-F1
#
_entry.id   AF-A0A2J7QHA0-F1
#
_cell.length_a   1.000
_cell.length_b   1.000
_cell.length_c   1.000
_cell.angle_alpha   90.00
_cell.angle_beta   90.00
_cell.angle_gamma   90.00
#
_symmetry.space_group_name_H-M   'P 1'
#
loop_
_entity.id
_entity.type
_entity.pdbx_description
1 polymer ?
#
loop_
_entity_poly.entity_id
_entity_poly.type
_entity_poly.pdbx_seq_one_letter_code
_entity_poly.pdbx_strand_id
1 'polypeptide(L)'
;MMVGNPHRYRAALQQLENRHATAGCLLALLFLIPLAARLYSMVTLLLLVLVYVTLVVPMATGFYTAGSLFARIRNVAVVTWDTENIYHSARNALAFIVCMHRLYMRLDSIHTTTNQVLFFLLAEKVLCPDQRLVCLYCLLFYTVLAYLQRSLHTRHWSQLLHENSTTDFIKLTTAFIIVRLGKGMAMSMVLLTFTLQFNHLEPTYSYVALTLVYFILSQYKGTAGEETFIVSAVRNLGFQVLEGFEEFWVPLVIYSSTVALSATLVLAAIWQLNYWILCIIVGYANVCACGLQVLDKYWSPLAAQRAVIAPFPLATLQQMTERGDTACPVCLDDMHLFAARITPCSHIFHGQCLRKCIIQFGQCPLCKQPL
;
A
#
# COMPACT_ATOMS: atom_id res chain seq x y z
N MET A 1 16.36 -27.96 19.58
CA MET A 1 16.31 -26.51 19.82
C MET A 1 17.71 -26.02 20.16
N MET A 2 18.45 -25.47 19.19
CA MET A 2 19.76 -24.87 19.46
C MET A 2 19.53 -23.44 19.95
N VAL A 3 19.56 -23.24 21.27
CA VAL A 3 19.62 -21.91 21.87
C VAL A 3 21.01 -21.35 21.60
N GLY A 4 21.14 -20.52 20.56
CA GLY A 4 22.39 -19.84 20.23
C GLY A 4 22.81 -18.89 21.34
N ASN A 5 24.12 -18.81 21.60
CA ASN A 5 24.70 -17.93 22.63
C ASN A 5 24.24 -16.46 22.45
N PRO A 6 23.56 -15.86 23.44
CA PRO A 6 22.95 -14.52 23.32
C PRO A 6 23.97 -13.41 23.04
N HIS A 7 25.24 -13.59 23.42
CA HIS A 7 26.30 -12.63 23.10
C HIS A 7 26.63 -12.59 21.61
N ARG A 8 26.54 -13.72 20.89
CA ARG A 8 26.75 -13.77 19.43
C ARG A 8 25.61 -13.09 18.68
N TYR A 9 24.39 -13.22 19.18
CA TYR A 9 23.22 -12.53 18.63
C TYR A 9 23.35 -11.02 18.80
N ARG A 10 23.72 -10.54 19.99
CA ARG A 10 23.91 -9.11 20.27
C ARG A 10 25.01 -8.48 19.41
N ALA A 11 26.15 -9.16 19.27
CA ALA A 11 27.25 -8.68 18.41
C ALA A 11 26.83 -8.63 16.92
N ALA A 12 26.11 -9.65 16.44
CA ALA A 12 25.59 -9.67 15.07
C ALA A 12 24.55 -8.57 14.82
N LEU A 13 23.67 -8.31 15.80
CA LEU A 13 22.67 -7.24 15.72
C LEU A 13 23.34 -5.86 15.65
N GLN A 14 24.32 -5.62 16.52
CA GLN A 14 25.06 -4.35 16.59
C GLN A 14 25.89 -4.11 15.31
N GLN A 15 26.42 -5.18 14.72
CA GLN A 15 27.09 -5.12 13.41
C GLN A 15 26.11 -4.78 12.28
N LEU A 16 24.89 -5.33 12.32
CA LEU A 16 23.81 -5.02 11.37
C LEU A 16 23.34 -3.56 11.51
N GLU A 17 23.12 -3.07 12.74
CA GLU A 17 22.74 -1.69 13.02
C GLU A 17 23.80 -0.70 12.51
N ASN A 18 25.09 -0.95 12.75
CA ASN A 18 26.17 -0.13 12.22
C ASN A 18 26.22 -0.12 10.68
N ARG A 19 25.95 -1.26 10.02
CA ARG A 19 25.84 -1.32 8.55
C ARG A 19 24.65 -0.54 8.02
N HIS A 20 23.52 -0.57 8.72
CA HIS A 20 22.34 0.23 8.36
C HIS A 20 22.58 1.73 8.57
N ALA A 21 23.24 2.13 9.66
CA ALA A 21 23.58 3.53 9.92
C ALA A 21 24.54 4.08 8.85
N THR A 22 25.58 3.32 8.51
CA THR A 22 26.53 3.70 7.45
C THR A 22 25.88 3.74 6.07
N ALA A 23 24.98 2.80 5.75
CA ALA A 23 24.19 2.84 4.52
C ALA A 23 23.30 4.09 4.47
N GLY A 24 22.66 4.45 5.60
CA GLY A 24 21.87 5.67 5.73
C GLY A 24 22.68 6.94 5.46
N CYS A 25 23.90 7.04 6.01
CA CYS A 25 24.79 8.16 5.75
C CYS A 25 25.23 8.27 4.28
N LEU A 26 25.51 7.13 3.63
CA LEU A 26 25.87 7.11 2.21
C LEU A 26 24.67 7.44 1.31
N LEU A 27 23.47 6.98 1.66
CA LEU A 27 22.23 7.35 0.97
C LEU A 27 21.89 8.83 1.10
N ALA A 28 22.34 9.51 2.15
CA ALA A 28 22.15 10.96 2.30
C ALA A 28 22.86 11.77 1.19
N LEU A 29 23.91 11.22 0.55
CA LEU A 29 24.55 11.85 -0.61
C LEU A 29 23.62 11.96 -1.82
N LEU A 30 22.54 11.16 -1.87
CA LEU A 30 21.51 11.27 -2.89
C LEU A 30 20.70 12.57 -2.77
N PHE A 31 20.67 13.24 -1.61
CA PHE A 31 20.04 14.55 -1.48
C PHE A 31 20.76 15.66 -2.28
N LEU A 32 21.96 15.39 -2.81
CA LEU A 32 22.69 16.30 -3.68
C LEU A 32 22.31 16.15 -5.17
N ILE A 33 21.52 15.13 -5.54
CA ILE A 33 21.06 14.90 -6.92
C ILE A 33 20.32 16.11 -7.51
N PRO A 34 19.44 16.83 -6.77
CA PRO A 34 18.78 18.03 -7.31
C PRO A 34 19.77 19.14 -7.70
N LEU A 35 20.96 19.17 -7.09
CA LEU A 35 22.02 20.10 -7.45
C LEU A 35 22.73 19.64 -8.73
N ALA A 36 23.03 18.34 -8.84
CA ALA A 36 23.67 17.74 -10.01
C ALA A 36 22.75 17.73 -11.26
N ALA A 37 21.43 17.70 -11.06
CA ALA A 37 20.41 17.82 -12.09
C ALA A 37 20.45 19.14 -12.87
N ARG A 38 21.15 20.16 -12.36
CA ARG A 38 21.40 21.41 -13.10
C ARG A 38 22.51 21.28 -14.15
N LEU A 39 23.38 20.28 -14.01
CA LEU A 39 24.60 20.13 -14.81
C LEU A 39 24.55 18.93 -15.77
N TYR A 40 23.75 17.92 -15.46
CA TYR A 40 23.67 16.67 -16.21
C TYR A 40 22.22 16.32 -16.59
N SER A 41 22.06 15.52 -17.65
CA SER A 41 20.73 15.04 -18.05
C SER A 41 20.14 14.09 -17.00
N MET A 42 18.81 14.08 -16.87
CA MET A 42 18.12 13.25 -15.87
C MET A 42 18.39 11.75 -16.07
N VAL A 43 18.60 11.31 -17.31
CA VAL A 43 18.87 9.89 -17.63
C VAL A 43 20.24 9.46 -17.12
N THR A 44 21.28 10.29 -17.29
CA THR A 44 22.63 9.94 -16.81
C THR A 44 22.69 9.94 -15.29
N LEU A 45 22.01 10.89 -14.64
CA LEU A 45 21.89 10.91 -13.18
C LEU A 45 21.15 9.69 -12.65
N LEU A 46 20.05 9.28 -13.28
CA LEU A 46 19.30 8.09 -12.88
C LEU A 46 20.16 6.82 -12.95
N LEU A 47 20.94 6.66 -14.02
CA LEU A 47 21.88 5.54 -14.18
C LEU A 47 22.99 5.56 -13.11
N LEU A 48 23.60 6.73 -12.87
CA LEU A 48 24.62 6.91 -11.82
C LEU A 48 24.08 6.60 -10.43
N VAL A 49 22.86 7.04 -10.13
CA VAL A 49 22.20 6.79 -8.84
C VAL A 49 21.86 5.31 -8.69
N LEU A 50 21.35 4.67 -9.74
CA LEU A 50 21.08 3.23 -9.73
C LEU A 50 22.36 2.44 -9.45
N VAL A 51 23.46 2.76 -10.14
CA VAL A 51 24.77 2.13 -9.90
C VAL A 51 25.27 2.40 -8.48
N TYR A 52 25.13 3.63 -7.99
CA TYR A 52 25.56 4.02 -6.65
C TYR A 52 24.80 3.23 -5.57
N VAL A 53 23.48 3.18 -5.65
CA VAL A 53 22.61 2.54 -4.65
C VAL A 53 22.71 1.02 -4.70
N THR A 54 22.84 0.42 -5.89
CA THR A 54 22.85 -1.04 -6.04
C THR A 54 24.25 -1.66 -5.91
N LEU A 55 25.30 -0.90 -6.20
CA LEU A 55 26.67 -1.39 -6.22
C LEU A 55 27.54 -0.77 -5.11
N VAL A 56 27.61 0.57 -5.09
CA VAL A 56 28.56 1.30 -4.22
C VAL A 56 28.14 1.24 -2.76
N VAL A 57 26.87 1.50 -2.44
CA VAL A 57 26.37 1.47 -1.06
C VAL A 57 26.48 0.07 -0.43
N PRO A 58 26.05 -1.03 -1.08
CA PRO A 58 26.19 -2.38 -0.53
C PRO A 58 27.64 -2.85 -0.41
N MET A 59 28.54 -2.40 -1.29
CA MET A 59 29.97 -2.67 -1.18
C MET A 59 30.62 -1.91 -0.02
N ALA A 60 30.34 -0.61 0.12
CA ALA A 60 30.89 0.23 1.18
C ALA A 60 30.41 -0.19 2.58
N THR A 61 29.21 -0.77 2.66
CA THR A 61 28.63 -1.30 3.91
C THR A 61 28.95 -2.78 4.16
N GLY A 62 29.67 -3.43 3.23
CA GLY A 62 30.17 -4.80 3.40
C GLY A 62 29.10 -5.89 3.27
N PHE A 63 28.01 -5.63 2.54
CA PHE A 63 27.04 -6.68 2.15
C PHE A 63 27.59 -7.57 1.02
N TYR A 64 28.42 -7.03 0.12
CA TYR A 64 29.12 -7.78 -0.92
C TYR A 64 30.61 -7.43 -0.97
N THR A 65 31.46 -8.42 -1.22
CA THR A 65 32.89 -8.23 -1.54
C THR A 65 33.10 -8.15 -3.05
N ALA A 66 33.99 -7.26 -3.50
CA ALA A 66 34.27 -7.02 -4.93
C ALA A 66 34.61 -8.31 -5.70
N GLY A 67 35.32 -9.26 -5.06
CA GLY A 67 35.65 -10.56 -5.65
C GLY A 67 34.43 -11.46 -5.92
N SER A 68 33.41 -11.42 -5.07
CA SER A 68 32.16 -12.18 -5.26
C SER A 68 31.32 -11.65 -6.43
N LEU A 69 31.41 -10.33 -6.67
CA LEU A 69 30.69 -9.63 -7.73
C LEU A 69 31.37 -9.87 -9.09
N PHE A 70 32.71 -9.78 -9.15
CA PHE A 70 33.49 -10.15 -10.34
C PHE A 70 33.30 -11.62 -10.74
N ALA A 71 33.25 -12.54 -9.77
CA ALA A 71 32.99 -13.95 -10.05
C ALA A 71 31.61 -14.19 -10.67
N ARG A 72 30.56 -13.49 -10.18
CA ARG A 72 29.20 -13.56 -10.77
C ARG A 72 29.12 -12.95 -12.16
N ILE A 73 29.72 -11.78 -12.37
CA ILE A 73 29.71 -11.11 -13.68
C ILE A 73 30.46 -11.96 -14.72
N ARG A 74 31.62 -12.53 -14.35
CA ARG A 74 32.38 -13.45 -15.21
C ARG A 74 31.56 -14.69 -15.58
N ASN A 75 30.86 -15.29 -14.62
CA ASN A 75 30.02 -16.46 -14.88
C ASN A 75 28.81 -16.14 -15.79
N VAL A 76 28.28 -14.92 -15.72
CA VAL A 76 27.21 -14.46 -16.63
C VAL A 76 27.76 -14.17 -18.03
N ALA A 77 28.93 -13.54 -18.14
CA ALA A 77 29.56 -13.18 -19.41
C ALA A 77 30.07 -14.39 -20.24
N VAL A 78 30.45 -15.48 -19.59
CA VAL A 78 30.90 -16.72 -20.26
C VAL A 78 29.72 -17.52 -20.83
N VAL A 79 28.50 -17.31 -20.32
CA VAL A 79 27.30 -18.08 -20.70
C VAL A 79 26.58 -17.48 -21.92
N THR A 80 26.93 -16.28 -22.38
CA THR A 80 26.15 -15.54 -23.40
C THR A 80 26.48 -15.82 -24.88
N TRP A 81 27.33 -16.80 -25.22
CA TRP A 81 27.84 -16.96 -26.61
C TRP A 81 27.40 -18.24 -27.36
N ASP A 82 26.24 -18.83 -27.06
CA ASP A 82 25.76 -19.98 -27.85
C ASP A 82 24.26 -19.91 -28.15
N THR A 83 23.84 -20.32 -29.35
CA THR A 83 22.50 -20.02 -29.91
C THR A 83 21.38 -20.90 -29.33
N GLU A 84 21.67 -22.12 -28.86
CA GLU A 84 20.74 -22.92 -28.00
C GLU A 84 20.57 -22.31 -26.59
N ASN A 85 21.51 -21.45 -26.20
CA ASN A 85 21.50 -20.76 -24.93
C ASN A 85 20.57 -19.53 -24.93
N ILE A 86 20.08 -19.06 -26.09
CA ILE A 86 19.16 -17.93 -26.15
C ILE A 86 17.81 -18.30 -25.53
N TYR A 87 17.29 -19.51 -25.79
CA TYR A 87 16.05 -19.97 -25.15
C TYR A 87 16.22 -20.18 -23.64
N HIS A 88 17.34 -20.78 -23.21
CA HIS A 88 17.65 -20.95 -21.80
C HIS A 88 17.90 -19.61 -21.09
N SER A 89 18.59 -18.68 -21.75
CA SER A 89 18.83 -17.33 -21.27
C SER A 89 17.54 -16.52 -21.20
N ALA A 90 16.67 -16.59 -22.20
CA ALA A 90 15.35 -15.96 -22.21
C ALA A 90 14.45 -16.54 -21.11
N ARG A 91 14.44 -17.86 -20.91
CA ARG A 91 13.72 -18.52 -19.82
C ARG A 91 14.25 -18.10 -18.46
N ASN A 92 15.58 -18.03 -18.28
CA ASN A 92 16.21 -17.59 -17.04
C ASN A 92 15.95 -16.10 -16.78
N ALA A 93 15.98 -15.26 -17.81
CA ALA A 93 15.63 -13.85 -17.73
C ALA A 93 14.16 -13.67 -17.37
N LEU A 94 13.24 -14.43 -17.98
CA LEU A 94 11.81 -14.41 -17.64
C LEU A 94 11.60 -14.89 -16.20
N ALA A 95 12.25 -15.97 -15.77
CA ALA A 95 12.19 -16.47 -14.40
C ALA A 95 12.71 -15.44 -13.40
N PHE A 96 13.79 -14.73 -13.75
CA PHE A 96 14.33 -13.62 -12.97
C PHE A 96 13.36 -12.43 -12.91
N ILE A 97 12.77 -12.03 -14.03
CA ILE A 97 11.76 -10.96 -14.09
C ILE A 97 10.54 -11.32 -13.23
N VAL A 98 10.04 -12.55 -13.32
CA VAL A 98 8.94 -13.03 -12.48
C VAL A 98 9.35 -13.08 -11.01
N CYS A 99 10.59 -13.45 -10.69
CA CYS A 99 11.13 -13.39 -9.33
C CYS A 99 11.16 -11.95 -8.80
N MET A 100 11.66 -11.00 -9.59
CA MET A 100 11.69 -9.58 -9.24
C MET A 100 10.28 -9.00 -9.09
N HIS A 101 9.35 -9.36 -9.98
CA HIS A 101 7.95 -8.96 -9.88
C HIS A 101 7.32 -9.48 -8.58
N ARG A 102 7.52 -10.76 -8.24
CA ARG A 102 7.03 -11.33 -6.97
C ARG A 102 7.64 -10.64 -5.75
N LEU A 103 8.94 -10.31 -5.80
CA LEU A 103 9.60 -9.55 -4.73
C LEU A 103 9.01 -8.14 -4.60
N TYR A 104 8.83 -7.45 -5.73
CA TYR A 104 8.21 -6.13 -5.80
C TYR A 104 6.80 -6.13 -5.20
N MET A 105 5.96 -7.10 -5.58
CA MET A 105 4.60 -7.24 -5.03
C MET A 105 4.57 -7.56 -3.53
N ARG A 106 5.66 -8.09 -2.95
CA ARG A 106 5.77 -8.35 -1.50
C ARG A 106 6.11 -7.09 -0.70
N LEU A 107 6.69 -6.09 -1.34
CA LEU A 107 7.14 -4.86 -0.72
C LEU A 107 6.05 -3.78 -0.85
N ASP A 108 4.97 -3.92 -0.09
CA ASP A 108 3.77 -3.06 -0.16
C ASP A 108 4.09 -1.55 -0.14
N SER A 109 5.03 -1.12 0.71
CA SER A 109 5.45 0.30 0.79
C SER A 109 6.13 0.79 -0.48
N ILE A 110 6.98 -0.04 -1.11
CA ILE A 110 7.69 0.35 -2.33
C ILE A 110 6.73 0.31 -3.53
N HIS A 111 5.87 -0.71 -3.57
CA HIS A 111 4.81 -0.84 -4.56
C HIS A 111 3.89 0.39 -4.58
N THR A 112 3.36 0.78 -3.42
CA THR A 112 2.47 1.94 -3.30
C THR A 112 3.16 3.25 -3.72
N THR A 113 4.39 3.50 -3.29
CA THR A 113 5.13 4.70 -3.70
C THR A 113 5.45 4.70 -5.19
N THR A 114 5.79 3.55 -5.76
CA THR A 114 6.11 3.44 -7.20
C THR A 114 4.87 3.73 -8.04
N ASN A 115 3.72 3.17 -7.66
CA ASN A 115 2.46 3.43 -8.36
C ASN A 115 2.02 4.89 -8.25
N GLN A 116 2.23 5.54 -7.09
CA GLN A 116 1.99 6.98 -6.91
C GLN A 116 2.87 7.82 -7.85
N VAL A 117 4.17 7.54 -7.91
CA VAL A 117 5.09 8.24 -8.82
C VAL A 117 4.67 8.06 -10.27
N LEU A 118 4.37 6.82 -10.69
CA LEU A 118 3.96 6.50 -12.05
C LEU A 118 2.65 7.20 -12.45
N PHE A 119 1.66 7.21 -11.56
CA PHE A 119 0.39 7.91 -11.79
C PHE A 119 0.60 9.42 -11.91
N PHE A 120 1.35 10.03 -10.99
CA PHE A 120 1.58 11.47 -10.96
C PHE A 120 2.38 11.94 -12.17
N LEU A 121 3.34 11.13 -12.62
CA LEU A 121 4.14 11.40 -13.80
C LEU A 121 3.28 11.36 -15.07
N LEU A 122 2.41 10.36 -15.21
CA LEU A 122 1.49 10.30 -16.35
C LEU A 122 0.49 11.46 -16.32
N ALA A 123 -0.05 11.79 -15.14
CA ALA A 123 -0.97 12.91 -14.97
C ALA A 123 -0.31 14.25 -15.33
N GLU A 124 0.99 14.43 -15.03
CA GLU A 124 1.74 15.63 -15.38
C GLU A 124 1.76 15.78 -16.91
N LYS A 125 2.06 14.69 -17.62
CA LYS A 125 2.14 14.69 -19.08
C LYS A 125 0.78 14.91 -19.76
N VAL A 126 -0.30 14.43 -19.17
CA VAL A 126 -1.65 14.55 -19.74
C VAL A 126 -2.29 15.91 -19.44
N LEU A 127 -2.12 16.44 -18.23
CA LEU A 127 -2.87 17.62 -17.74
C LEU A 127 -2.05 18.91 -17.72
N CYS A 128 -0.72 18.84 -17.60
CA CYS A 128 0.16 20.01 -17.48
C CYS A 128 1.48 19.77 -18.25
N PRO A 129 1.45 19.53 -19.57
CA PRO A 129 2.63 19.10 -20.33
C PRO A 129 3.81 20.09 -20.28
N ASP A 130 3.52 21.38 -20.13
CA ASP A 130 4.51 22.46 -20.14
C ASP A 130 5.31 22.57 -18.82
N GLN A 131 4.74 22.08 -17.71
CA GLN A 131 5.33 22.23 -16.38
C GLN A 131 6.06 20.96 -15.97
N ARG A 132 7.40 21.01 -15.98
CA ARG A 132 8.25 19.90 -15.57
C ARG A 132 8.41 19.87 -14.05
N LEU A 133 8.46 18.67 -13.46
CA LEU A 133 8.73 18.41 -12.03
C LEU A 133 7.56 18.67 -11.07
N VAL A 134 6.38 19.01 -11.58
CA VAL A 134 5.16 19.18 -10.78
C VAL A 134 4.81 17.89 -10.03
N CYS A 135 5.02 16.73 -10.66
CA CYS A 135 4.78 15.43 -10.02
C CYS A 135 5.56 15.22 -8.72
N LEU A 136 6.85 15.54 -8.72
CA LEU A 136 7.71 15.39 -7.55
C LEU A 136 7.31 16.40 -6.46
N TYR A 137 6.98 17.63 -6.86
CA TYR A 137 6.54 18.67 -5.94
C TYR A 137 5.24 18.27 -5.22
N CYS A 138 4.19 17.92 -5.97
CA CYS A 138 2.91 17.54 -5.37
C CYS A 138 3.02 16.26 -4.53
N LEU A 139 3.78 15.26 -4.99
CA LEU A 139 3.97 14.02 -4.23
C LEU A 139 4.72 14.27 -2.92
N LEU A 140 5.80 15.08 -2.93
CA LEU A 140 6.51 15.46 -1.72
C LEU A 140 5.60 16.25 -0.78
N PHE A 141 4.86 17.22 -1.30
CA PHE A 141 3.91 18.00 -0.52
C PHE A 141 2.87 17.12 0.18
N TYR A 142 2.24 16.19 -0.56
CA TYR A 142 1.24 15.28 0.02
C TYR A 142 1.84 14.30 1.03
N THR A 143 3.04 13.77 0.78
CA THR A 143 3.72 12.89 1.75
C THR A 143 4.08 13.61 3.04
N VAL A 144 4.51 14.87 2.97
CA VAL A 144 4.74 15.73 4.15
C VAL A 144 3.44 15.93 4.91
N LEU A 145 2.33 16.27 4.24
CA LEU A 145 1.03 16.44 4.88
C LEU A 145 0.53 15.16 5.56
N ALA A 146 0.61 14.02 4.86
CA ALA A 146 0.23 12.72 5.42
C ALA A 146 1.09 12.34 6.63
N TYR A 147 2.40 12.65 6.57
CA TYR A 147 3.30 12.47 7.70
C TYR A 147 2.91 13.33 8.90
N LEU A 148 2.62 14.62 8.68
CA LEU A 148 2.16 15.53 9.72
C LEU A 148 0.85 15.05 10.34
N GLN A 149 -0.15 14.70 9.53
CA GLN A 149 -1.41 14.14 10.01
C GLN A 149 -1.19 12.89 10.88
N ARG A 150 -0.37 11.95 10.41
CA ARG A 150 -0.07 10.73 11.16
C ARG A 150 0.69 11.02 12.46
N SER A 151 1.61 11.96 12.44
CA SER A 151 2.33 12.42 13.62
C SER A 151 1.38 13.04 14.65
N LEU A 152 0.37 13.79 14.22
CA LEU A 152 -0.65 14.37 15.09
C LEU A 152 -1.61 13.32 15.67
N HIS A 153 -2.03 12.34 14.85
CA HIS A 153 -2.98 11.30 15.26
C HIS A 153 -2.38 10.26 16.20
N THR A 154 -1.08 9.94 16.08
CA THR A 154 -0.39 9.00 16.97
C THR A 154 -0.10 9.63 18.33
N ARG A 155 -1.17 9.85 19.11
CA ARG A 155 -1.14 10.25 20.51
C ARG A 155 -0.77 9.05 21.40
N HIS A 156 0.47 8.57 21.31
CA HIS A 156 1.07 7.59 22.25
C HIS A 156 1.39 8.21 23.63
N TRP A 157 0.61 9.20 24.07
CA TRP A 157 0.82 9.88 25.35
C TRP A 157 0.61 8.94 26.55
N SER A 158 -0.16 7.87 26.38
CA SER A 158 -0.55 6.98 27.48
C SER A 158 0.50 5.94 27.87
N GLN A 159 1.38 5.51 26.94
CA GLN A 159 2.38 4.47 27.23
C GLN A 159 3.66 5.00 27.87
N LEU A 160 3.94 6.29 27.72
CA LEU A 160 5.09 6.97 28.34
C LEU A 160 4.88 7.25 29.86
N LEU A 161 3.69 7.00 30.40
CA LEU A 161 3.28 7.35 31.77
C LEU A 161 3.56 6.24 32.80
N HIS A 162 4.43 5.27 32.48
CA HIS A 162 4.74 4.12 33.36
C HIS A 162 6.19 4.13 33.90
N GLU A 163 6.81 5.30 34.03
CA GLU A 163 8.11 5.45 34.68
C GLU A 163 7.98 6.05 36.08
N ASN A 164 8.62 5.40 37.06
CA ASN A 164 8.49 5.69 38.50
C ASN A 164 9.27 6.94 38.98
N SER A 165 9.90 7.71 38.08
CA SER A 165 10.81 8.81 38.40
C SER A 165 10.43 10.09 37.63
N THR A 166 10.14 11.16 38.35
CA THR A 166 9.72 12.45 37.77
C THR A 166 10.81 13.12 36.94
N THR A 167 12.09 12.87 37.25
CA THR A 167 13.23 13.46 36.52
C THR A 167 13.49 12.78 35.18
N ASP A 168 13.31 11.47 35.12
CA ASP A 168 13.45 10.69 33.88
C ASP A 168 12.25 10.95 32.96
N PHE A 169 11.05 11.07 33.53
CA PHE A 169 9.86 11.50 32.81
C PHE A 169 10.04 12.87 32.12
N ILE A 170 10.57 13.88 32.83
CA ILE A 170 10.80 15.21 32.25
C ILE A 170 11.85 15.15 31.14
N LYS A 171 12.95 14.40 31.32
CA LYS A 171 13.99 14.27 30.28
C LYS A 171 13.47 13.56 29.03
N LEU A 172 12.71 12.49 29.20
CA LEU A 172 12.21 11.67 28.11
C LEU A 172 11.09 12.40 27.34
N THR A 173 10.17 13.07 28.06
CA THR A 173 9.15 13.93 27.43
C THR A 173 9.76 15.12 26.70
N THR A 174 10.76 15.79 27.30
CA THR A 174 11.46 16.92 26.67
C THR A 174 12.21 16.49 25.41
N ALA A 175 12.98 15.39 25.47
CA ALA A 175 13.68 14.85 24.31
C ALA A 175 12.72 14.43 23.19
N PHE A 176 11.59 13.82 23.54
CA PHE A 176 10.57 13.43 22.58
C PHE A 176 9.90 14.63 21.90
N ILE A 177 9.57 15.69 22.67
CA ILE A 177 9.05 16.95 22.12
C ILE A 177 10.08 17.58 21.18
N ILE A 178 11.34 17.66 21.59
CA ILE A 178 12.43 18.22 20.75
C ILE A 178 12.57 17.44 19.44
N VAL A 179 12.57 16.10 19.48
CA VAL A 179 12.67 15.27 18.26
C VAL A 179 11.45 15.48 17.35
N ARG A 180 10.24 15.62 17.91
CA ARG A 180 9.00 15.78 17.12
C ARG A 180 8.89 17.18 16.51
N LEU A 181 9.24 18.22 17.27
CA LEU A 181 9.36 19.59 16.78
C LEU A 181 10.49 19.70 15.74
N GLY A 182 11.63 19.05 15.97
CA GLY A 182 12.74 18.98 15.02
C GLY A 182 12.33 18.36 13.68
N LYS A 183 11.56 17.26 13.69
CA LYS A 183 10.99 16.66 12.48
C LYS A 183 9.99 17.60 11.79
N GLY A 184 9.16 18.31 12.56
CA GLY A 184 8.22 19.30 12.03
C GLY A 184 8.92 20.50 11.37
N MET A 185 9.95 21.06 12.02
CA MET A 185 10.77 22.14 11.48
C MET A 185 11.51 21.72 10.22
N ALA A 186 12.12 20.52 10.22
CA ALA A 186 12.78 19.98 9.03
C ALA A 186 11.79 19.80 7.87
N MET A 187 10.60 19.26 8.12
CA MET A 187 9.54 19.12 7.11
C MET A 187 9.05 20.48 6.60
N SER A 188 8.87 21.47 7.49
CA SER A 188 8.50 22.84 7.12
C SER A 188 9.59 23.52 6.29
N MET A 189 10.87 23.30 6.63
CA MET A 189 12.01 23.83 5.88
C MET A 189 12.12 23.20 4.51
N VAL A 190 11.90 21.88 4.38
CA VAL A 190 11.81 21.20 3.09
C VAL A 190 10.67 21.78 2.25
N LEU A 191 9.48 21.93 2.85
CA LEU A 191 8.33 22.51 2.17
C LEU A 191 8.63 23.93 1.68
N LEU A 192 9.17 24.78 2.55
CA LEU A 192 9.54 26.16 2.24
C LEU A 192 10.62 26.22 1.15
N THR A 193 11.64 25.38 1.22
CA THR A 193 12.73 25.33 0.23
C THR A 193 12.17 24.93 -1.13
N PHE A 194 11.24 23.96 -1.17
CA PHE A 194 10.56 23.57 -2.40
C PHE A 194 9.64 24.67 -2.94
N THR A 195 8.83 25.33 -2.09
CA THR A 195 7.96 26.44 -2.51
C THR A 195 8.76 27.61 -3.07
N LEU A 196 9.90 27.95 -2.45
CA LEU A 196 10.79 29.01 -2.93
C LEU A 196 11.49 28.62 -4.23
N GLN A 197 11.92 27.37 -4.37
CA GLN A 197 12.64 26.89 -5.56
C GLN A 197 11.74 26.68 -6.78
N PHE A 198 10.43 26.47 -6.56
CA PHE A 198 9.45 26.19 -7.60
C PHE A 198 8.30 27.20 -7.66
N ASN A 199 8.55 28.46 -7.24
CA ASN A 199 7.55 29.52 -7.20
C ASN A 199 6.93 29.87 -8.58
N HIS A 200 7.43 29.29 -9.67
CA HIS A 200 6.93 29.44 -11.04
C HIS A 200 6.09 28.24 -11.52
N LEU A 201 5.87 27.21 -10.70
CA LEU A 201 5.00 26.08 -11.03
C LEU A 201 3.57 26.37 -10.56
N GLU A 202 2.66 26.54 -11.52
CA GLU A 202 1.23 26.71 -11.25
C GLU A 202 0.46 25.49 -11.76
N PRO A 203 0.39 24.39 -10.99
CA PRO A 203 -0.30 23.19 -11.43
C PRO A 203 -1.78 23.47 -11.64
N THR A 204 -2.34 22.93 -12.74
CA THR A 204 -3.77 23.05 -13.00
C THR A 204 -4.59 22.42 -11.87
N TYR A 205 -5.70 23.05 -11.49
CA TYR A 205 -6.58 22.53 -10.43
C TYR A 205 -7.04 21.09 -10.68
N SER A 206 -7.26 20.70 -11.94
CA SER A 206 -7.61 19.32 -12.33
C SER A 206 -6.49 18.31 -11.99
N TYR A 207 -5.23 18.70 -12.20
CA TYR A 207 -4.07 17.88 -11.84
C TYR A 207 -4.00 17.68 -10.32
N VAL A 208 -4.10 18.77 -9.55
CA VAL A 208 -4.05 18.73 -8.08
C VAL A 208 -5.20 17.88 -7.53
N ALA A 209 -6.43 18.08 -8.01
CA ALA A 209 -7.59 17.32 -7.55
C ALA A 209 -7.44 15.82 -7.84
N LEU A 210 -7.08 15.45 -9.09
CA LEU A 210 -6.94 14.04 -9.49
C LEU A 210 -5.82 13.34 -8.70
N THR A 211 -4.66 13.98 -8.59
CA THR A 211 -3.51 13.40 -7.90
C THR A 211 -3.71 13.32 -6.39
N LEU A 212 -4.39 14.29 -5.77
CA LEU A 212 -4.77 14.24 -4.36
C LEU A 212 -5.73 13.09 -4.08
N VAL A 213 -6.77 12.91 -4.90
CA VAL A 213 -7.72 11.80 -4.75
C VAL A 213 -7.00 10.46 -4.86
N TYR A 214 -6.17 10.28 -5.90
CA TYR A 214 -5.37 9.06 -6.05
C TYR A 214 -4.44 8.82 -4.87
N PHE A 215 -3.80 9.88 -4.35
CA PHE A 215 -2.92 9.79 -3.19
C PHE A 215 -3.67 9.35 -1.93
N ILE A 216 -4.81 9.96 -1.61
CA ILE A 216 -5.62 9.60 -0.43
C ILE A 216 -6.06 8.14 -0.51
N LEU A 217 -6.58 7.71 -1.67
CA LEU A 217 -7.03 6.33 -1.87
C LEU A 217 -5.87 5.32 -1.75
N SER A 218 -4.69 5.64 -2.32
CA SER A 218 -3.51 4.76 -2.26
C SER A 218 -2.83 4.71 -0.88
N GLN A 219 -3.08 5.68 0.00
CA GLN A 219 -2.60 5.67 1.39
C GLN A 219 -3.46 4.81 2.33
N TYR A 220 -4.65 4.38 1.89
CA TYR A 220 -5.46 3.45 2.66
C TYR A 220 -4.70 2.14 2.89
N LYS A 221 -4.67 1.66 4.14
CA LYS A 221 -3.96 0.43 4.56
C LYS A 221 -4.89 -0.64 5.13
N GLY A 222 -6.18 -0.59 4.83
CA GLY A 222 -7.10 -1.61 5.32
C GLY A 222 -6.92 -2.93 4.58
N THR A 223 -6.91 -4.03 5.33
CA THR A 223 -6.94 -5.40 4.79
C THR A 223 -8.39 -5.89 4.70
N ALA A 224 -8.62 -6.94 3.91
CA ALA A 224 -9.95 -7.55 3.81
C ALA A 224 -10.35 -8.19 5.15
N GLY A 225 -11.52 -7.81 5.67
CA GLY A 225 -12.07 -8.39 6.90
C GLY A 225 -11.64 -7.69 8.19
N GLU A 226 -10.77 -6.68 8.12
CA GLU A 226 -10.39 -5.88 9.29
C GLU A 226 -11.29 -4.64 9.47
N GLU A 227 -11.63 -4.36 10.73
CA GLU A 227 -12.33 -3.14 11.10
C GLU A 227 -11.38 -1.94 11.06
N THR A 228 -11.69 -0.99 10.19
CA THR A 228 -11.03 0.32 10.15
C THR A 228 -12.02 1.43 10.48
N PHE A 229 -11.53 2.62 10.82
CA PHE A 229 -12.39 3.79 11.04
C PHE A 229 -13.32 4.06 9.84
N ILE A 230 -12.84 3.88 8.62
CA ILE A 230 -13.64 4.07 7.40
C ILE A 230 -14.70 2.98 7.27
N VAL A 231 -14.36 1.72 7.57
CA VAL A 231 -15.34 0.61 7.58
C VAL A 231 -16.45 0.87 8.59
N SER A 232 -16.10 1.27 9.81
CA SER A 232 -17.08 1.63 10.85
C SER A 232 -17.95 2.81 10.42
N ALA A 233 -17.36 3.85 9.82
CA ALA A 233 -18.11 4.98 9.30
C ALA A 233 -19.10 4.57 8.19
N VAL A 234 -18.68 3.71 7.26
CA VAL A 234 -19.54 3.19 6.18
C VAL A 234 -20.65 2.29 6.74
N ARG A 235 -20.35 1.46 7.74
CA ARG A 235 -21.36 0.63 8.40
C ARG A 235 -22.41 1.46 9.12
N ASN A 236 -22.02 2.57 9.74
CA ASN A 236 -22.96 3.49 10.40
C ASN A 236 -23.91 4.19 9.40
N LEU A 237 -23.57 4.24 8.11
CA LEU A 237 -24.48 4.72 7.07
C LEU A 237 -25.59 3.71 6.73
N GLY A 238 -25.48 2.45 7.17
CA GLY A 238 -26.54 1.45 7.08
C GLY A 238 -26.87 1.01 5.64
N PHE A 239 -25.89 0.97 4.74
CA PHE A 239 -26.12 0.56 3.35
C PHE A 239 -26.50 -0.92 3.25
N GLN A 240 -27.78 -1.19 3.06
CA GLN A 240 -28.33 -2.55 2.97
C GLN A 240 -27.75 -3.37 1.81
N VAL A 241 -27.33 -2.71 0.72
CA VAL A 241 -26.72 -3.34 -0.48
C VAL A 241 -25.42 -4.08 -0.14
N LEU A 242 -24.74 -3.71 0.95
CA LEU A 242 -23.46 -4.31 1.32
C LEU A 242 -23.61 -5.61 2.12
N GLU A 243 -24.85 -5.99 2.49
CA GLU A 243 -25.19 -7.23 3.23
C GLU A 243 -24.33 -7.48 4.50
N GLY A 244 -23.78 -6.43 5.13
CA GLY A 244 -22.90 -6.58 6.28
C GLY A 244 -21.51 -7.14 5.94
N PHE A 245 -21.02 -6.86 4.74
CA PHE A 245 -19.65 -7.16 4.27
C PHE A 245 -18.85 -5.88 4.05
N GLU A 246 -19.11 -4.80 4.80
CA GLU A 246 -18.41 -3.51 4.63
C GLU A 246 -16.89 -3.66 4.79
N GLU A 247 -16.45 -4.56 5.68
CA GLU A 247 -15.05 -4.89 5.93
C GLU A 247 -14.33 -5.50 4.71
N PHE A 248 -15.09 -6.01 3.74
CA PHE A 248 -14.58 -6.53 2.46
C PHE A 248 -14.83 -5.57 1.30
N TRP A 249 -16.00 -4.92 1.27
CA TRP A 249 -16.39 -3.98 0.21
C TRP A 249 -15.58 -2.68 0.24
N VAL A 250 -15.34 -2.11 1.41
CA VAL A 250 -14.60 -0.83 1.54
C VAL A 250 -13.19 -0.92 0.95
N PRO A 251 -12.31 -1.87 1.36
CA PRO A 251 -11.00 -2.01 0.73
C PRO A 251 -11.14 -2.31 -0.78
N LEU A 252 -12.06 -3.17 -1.18
CA LEU A 252 -12.28 -3.51 -2.59
C LEU A 252 -12.61 -2.27 -3.43
N VAL A 253 -13.56 -1.44 -2.99
CA VAL A 253 -13.97 -0.22 -3.70
C VAL A 253 -12.83 0.81 -3.75
N ILE A 254 -12.11 1.01 -2.64
CA ILE A 254 -10.99 1.96 -2.59
C ILE A 254 -9.90 1.58 -3.60
N TYR A 255 -9.43 0.33 -3.59
CA TYR A 255 -8.36 -0.10 -4.50
C TYR A 255 -8.86 -0.32 -5.94
N SER A 256 -10.13 -0.66 -6.14
CA SER A 256 -10.73 -0.69 -7.48
C SER A 256 -10.81 0.72 -8.07
N SER A 257 -11.08 1.73 -7.24
CA SER A 257 -11.11 3.13 -7.65
C SER A 257 -9.72 3.63 -8.08
N THR A 258 -8.64 3.23 -7.41
CA THR A 258 -7.28 3.61 -7.84
C THR A 258 -6.91 2.98 -9.18
N VAL A 259 -7.29 1.72 -9.41
CA VAL A 259 -7.13 1.03 -10.71
C VAL A 259 -7.94 1.73 -11.80
N ALA A 260 -9.21 2.08 -11.52
CA ALA A 260 -10.07 2.77 -12.46
C ALA A 260 -9.53 4.16 -12.82
N LEU A 261 -9.10 4.96 -11.84
CA LEU A 261 -8.45 6.25 -12.09
C LEU A 261 -7.21 6.09 -12.97
N SER A 262 -6.38 5.07 -12.70
CA SER A 262 -5.19 4.80 -13.52
C SER A 262 -5.55 4.39 -14.94
N ALA A 263 -6.57 3.53 -15.11
CA ALA A 263 -7.04 3.08 -16.42
C ALA A 263 -7.59 4.23 -17.26
N THR A 264 -8.43 5.09 -16.67
CA THR A 264 -8.96 6.29 -17.35
C THR A 264 -7.84 7.24 -17.79
N LEU A 265 -6.83 7.45 -16.94
CA LEU A 265 -5.69 8.28 -17.26
C LEU A 265 -4.81 7.69 -18.37
N VAL A 266 -4.59 6.37 -18.37
CA VAL A 266 -3.86 5.68 -19.44
C VAL A 266 -4.61 5.78 -20.77
N LEU A 267 -5.94 5.61 -20.77
CA LEU A 267 -6.75 5.78 -21.97
C LEU A 267 -6.68 7.22 -22.50
N ALA A 268 -6.76 8.21 -21.62
CA ALA A 268 -6.59 9.62 -22.00
C ALA A 268 -5.18 9.90 -22.57
N ALA A 269 -4.14 9.29 -22.01
CA ALA A 269 -2.77 9.46 -22.50
C ALA A 269 -2.52 8.78 -23.85
N ILE A 270 -3.12 7.60 -24.09
CA ILE A 270 -3.05 6.91 -25.38
C ILE A 270 -3.67 7.76 -26.48
N TRP A 271 -4.78 8.45 -26.18
CA TRP A 271 -5.43 9.36 -27.12
C TRP A 271 -4.52 10.50 -27.60
N GLN A 272 -3.60 10.96 -26.74
CA GLN A 272 -2.65 12.04 -27.08
C GLN A 272 -1.43 11.56 -27.89
N LEU A 273 -1.25 10.25 -28.12
CA LEU A 273 -0.24 9.60 -28.98
C LEU A 273 1.25 9.91 -28.70
N ASN A 274 1.60 10.60 -27.61
CA ASN A 274 2.97 11.10 -27.39
C ASN A 274 3.82 10.26 -26.42
N TYR A 275 3.22 9.46 -25.53
CA TYR A 275 3.92 8.85 -24.39
C TYR A 275 3.72 7.33 -24.26
N TRP A 276 3.78 6.60 -25.38
CA TRP A 276 3.49 5.16 -25.45
C TRP A 276 4.24 4.29 -24.44
N ILE A 277 5.55 4.51 -24.26
CA ILE A 277 6.35 3.73 -23.31
C ILE A 277 5.84 3.94 -21.89
N LEU A 278 5.53 5.18 -21.50
CA LEU A 278 4.99 5.49 -20.19
C LEU A 278 3.59 4.89 -20.00
N CYS A 279 2.74 4.92 -21.04
CA CYS A 279 1.43 4.26 -21.02
C CYS A 279 1.54 2.75 -20.82
N ILE A 280 2.52 2.08 -21.45
CA ILE A 280 2.77 0.64 -21.26
C ILE A 280 3.20 0.36 -19.82
N ILE A 281 4.14 1.14 -19.28
CA ILE A 281 4.64 0.96 -17.91
C ILE A 281 3.51 1.18 -16.88
N VAL A 282 2.77 2.29 -17.00
CA VAL A 282 1.67 2.62 -16.08
C VAL A 282 0.50 1.66 -16.26
N GLY A 283 0.18 1.28 -17.50
CA GLY A 283 -0.84 0.28 -17.80
C GLY A 283 -0.51 -1.06 -17.15
N TYR A 284 0.74 -1.51 -17.23
CA TYR A 284 1.16 -2.73 -16.55
C TYR A 284 1.13 -2.58 -15.01
N ALA A 285 1.80 -1.57 -14.45
CA ALA A 285 1.99 -1.46 -13.01
C ALA A 285 0.70 -1.06 -12.26
N ASN A 286 0.03 -0.01 -12.73
CA ASN A 286 -1.10 0.60 -12.01
C ASN A 286 -2.46 0.04 -12.43
N VAL A 287 -2.57 -0.62 -13.59
CA VAL A 287 -3.83 -1.20 -14.06
C VAL A 287 -3.79 -2.71 -13.99
N CYS A 288 -2.90 -3.37 -14.74
CA CYS A 288 -2.88 -4.84 -14.80
C CYS A 288 -2.43 -5.47 -13.48
N ALA A 289 -1.26 -5.11 -12.96
CA ALA A 289 -0.71 -5.70 -11.74
C ALA A 289 -1.56 -5.36 -10.51
N CYS A 290 -1.94 -4.09 -10.36
CA CYS A 290 -2.86 -3.67 -9.30
C CYS A 290 -4.25 -4.31 -9.44
N GLY A 291 -4.79 -4.40 -10.65
CA GLY A 291 -6.09 -5.04 -10.90
C GLY A 291 -6.10 -6.51 -10.51
N LEU A 292 -5.06 -7.26 -10.90
CA LEU A 292 -4.87 -8.65 -10.46
C LEU A 292 -4.72 -8.75 -8.93
N GLN A 293 -3.97 -7.83 -8.32
CA GLN A 293 -3.84 -7.78 -6.85
C GLN A 293 -5.19 -7.53 -6.17
N VAL A 294 -6.03 -6.66 -6.74
CA VAL A 294 -7.37 -6.38 -6.21
C VAL A 294 -8.26 -7.62 -6.29
N LEU A 295 -8.20 -8.34 -7.41
CA LEU A 295 -8.94 -9.58 -7.59
C LEU A 295 -8.52 -10.66 -6.60
N ASP A 296 -7.22 -10.86 -6.42
CA ASP A 296 -6.70 -11.91 -5.54
C ASP A 296 -6.90 -11.55 -4.05
N LYS A 297 -6.53 -10.33 -3.64
CA LYS A 297 -6.47 -9.93 -2.22
C LYS A 297 -7.82 -9.48 -1.64
N TYR A 298 -8.71 -8.92 -2.45
CA TYR A 298 -9.96 -8.31 -1.95
C TYR A 298 -11.22 -8.95 -2.53
N TRP A 299 -11.24 -9.26 -3.82
CA TRP A 299 -12.40 -9.92 -4.43
C TRP A 299 -12.50 -11.39 -4.03
N SER A 300 -11.41 -12.16 -4.09
CA SER A 300 -11.45 -13.60 -3.79
C SER A 300 -11.97 -13.91 -2.37
N PRO A 301 -11.56 -13.18 -1.31
CA PRO A 301 -12.11 -13.43 0.03
C PRO A 301 -13.57 -13.00 0.14
N LEU A 302 -13.96 -11.87 -0.47
CA LEU A 302 -15.35 -11.44 -0.52
C LEU A 302 -16.24 -12.49 -1.22
N ALA A 303 -15.79 -13.00 -2.37
CA ALA A 303 -16.50 -14.02 -3.13
C ALA A 303 -16.66 -15.31 -2.32
N ALA A 304 -15.60 -15.75 -1.62
CA ALA A 304 -15.67 -16.90 -0.72
C ALA A 304 -16.68 -16.69 0.42
N GLN A 305 -16.65 -15.52 1.05
CA GLN A 305 -17.56 -15.18 2.16
C GLN A 305 -19.02 -15.05 1.70
N ARG A 306 -19.26 -14.52 0.50
CA ARG A 306 -20.59 -14.47 -0.12
C ARG A 306 -21.08 -15.87 -0.53
N ALA A 307 -20.18 -16.74 -0.98
CA ALA A 307 -20.53 -18.13 -1.34
C ALA A 307 -21.06 -18.93 -0.13
N VAL A 308 -20.63 -18.62 1.09
CA VAL A 308 -21.17 -19.24 2.32
C VAL A 308 -22.66 -18.96 2.50
N ILE A 309 -23.10 -17.73 2.20
CA ILE A 309 -24.50 -17.33 2.40
C ILE A 309 -25.37 -17.45 1.14
N ALA A 310 -24.75 -17.60 -0.04
CA ALA A 310 -25.45 -17.70 -1.32
C ALA A 310 -26.52 -18.79 -1.40
N PRO A 311 -26.38 -19.98 -0.76
CA PRO A 311 -27.41 -21.01 -0.77
C PRO A 311 -28.70 -20.62 -0.06
N PHE A 312 -28.66 -19.61 0.81
CA PHE A 312 -29.80 -19.19 1.62
C PHE A 312 -30.52 -18.02 0.92
N PRO A 313 -31.80 -18.18 0.53
CA PRO A 313 -32.54 -17.11 -0.12
C PRO A 313 -32.80 -15.95 0.84
N LEU A 314 -33.04 -14.77 0.25
CA LEU A 314 -33.52 -13.60 1.00
C LEU A 314 -34.94 -13.88 1.51
N ALA A 315 -35.22 -13.50 2.75
CA ALA A 315 -36.56 -13.61 3.33
C ALA A 315 -37.49 -12.56 2.72
N THR A 316 -38.73 -12.94 2.42
CA THR A 316 -39.73 -11.98 1.93
C THR A 316 -40.40 -11.23 3.09
N LEU A 317 -40.93 -10.04 2.82
CA LEU A 317 -41.67 -9.23 3.81
C LEU A 317 -42.78 -10.02 4.49
N GLN A 318 -43.50 -10.81 3.68
CA GLN A 318 -44.61 -11.62 4.14
C GLN A 318 -44.14 -12.72 5.11
N GLN A 319 -43.03 -13.42 4.82
CA GLN A 319 -42.47 -14.44 5.70
C GLN A 319 -42.01 -13.88 7.05
N MET A 320 -41.47 -12.67 7.07
CA MET A 320 -41.04 -12.00 8.30
C MET A 320 -42.23 -11.53 9.14
N THR A 321 -43.26 -10.97 8.49
CA THR A 321 -44.42 -10.39 9.15
C THR A 321 -45.36 -11.47 9.70
N GLU A 322 -45.58 -12.56 8.95
CA GLU A 322 -46.46 -13.66 9.34
C GLU A 322 -45.90 -14.48 10.52
N ARG A 323 -44.57 -14.51 10.70
CA ARG A 323 -43.92 -15.28 11.77
C ARG A 323 -43.63 -14.46 13.03
N GLY A 324 -43.75 -13.14 12.97
CA GLY A 324 -43.42 -12.25 14.10
C GLY A 324 -41.91 -12.14 14.38
N ASP A 325 -41.06 -12.51 13.41
CA ASP A 325 -39.60 -12.44 13.52
C ASP A 325 -39.11 -11.01 13.24
N THR A 326 -39.42 -10.07 14.15
CA THR A 326 -39.05 -8.65 14.01
C THR A 326 -37.60 -8.36 14.40
N ALA A 327 -36.97 -9.23 15.19
CA ALA A 327 -35.60 -9.09 15.67
C ALA A 327 -34.77 -10.34 15.37
N CYS A 328 -33.49 -10.16 15.05
CA CYS A 328 -32.59 -11.27 14.80
C CYS A 328 -32.19 -11.94 16.14
N PRO A 329 -32.35 -13.27 16.28
CA PRO A 329 -32.07 -13.97 17.54
C PRO A 329 -30.57 -14.06 17.90
N VAL A 330 -29.67 -13.62 17.01
CA VAL A 330 -28.21 -13.67 17.22
C VAL A 330 -27.68 -12.36 17.76
N CYS A 331 -28.00 -11.23 17.12
CA CYS A 331 -27.55 -9.91 17.57
C CYS A 331 -28.60 -9.17 18.42
N LEU A 332 -29.85 -9.64 18.43
CA LEU A 332 -30.99 -9.02 19.11
C LEU A 332 -31.40 -7.65 18.54
N ASP A 333 -30.90 -7.29 17.35
CA ASP A 333 -31.28 -6.08 16.62
C ASP A 333 -32.43 -6.34 15.63
N ASP A 334 -33.13 -5.28 15.25
CA ASP A 334 -34.24 -5.32 14.30
C ASP A 334 -33.84 -5.95 12.95
N MET A 335 -34.73 -6.75 12.38
CA MET A 335 -34.49 -7.37 11.09
C MET A 335 -34.68 -6.38 9.94
N HIS A 336 -33.71 -6.35 9.02
CA HIS A 336 -33.80 -5.56 7.80
C HIS A 336 -34.16 -6.42 6.59
N LEU A 337 -35.19 -6.01 5.87
CA LEU A 337 -35.81 -6.72 4.74
C LEU A 337 -34.84 -7.17 3.64
N PHE A 338 -33.82 -6.36 3.34
CA PHE A 338 -32.86 -6.65 2.26
C PHE A 338 -31.57 -7.33 2.75
N ALA A 339 -31.48 -7.65 4.05
CA ALA A 339 -30.34 -8.33 4.65
C ALA A 339 -30.74 -9.62 5.39
N ALA A 340 -32.03 -9.97 5.42
CA ALA A 340 -32.57 -11.16 6.06
C ALA A 340 -32.42 -12.39 5.16
N ARG A 341 -31.87 -13.49 5.69
CA ARG A 341 -31.70 -14.77 4.99
C ARG A 341 -32.49 -15.85 5.72
N ILE A 342 -33.13 -16.74 4.96
CA ILE A 342 -33.89 -17.87 5.52
C ILE A 342 -33.13 -19.18 5.33
N THR A 343 -33.04 -19.98 6.39
CA THR A 343 -32.39 -21.30 6.37
C THR A 343 -33.33 -22.39 5.84
N PRO A 344 -32.81 -23.58 5.44
CA PRO A 344 -33.64 -24.73 5.06
C PRO A 344 -34.58 -25.19 6.18
N CYS A 345 -34.18 -25.00 7.44
CA CYS A 345 -35.03 -25.24 8.61
C CYS A 345 -36.04 -24.12 8.90
N SER A 346 -36.17 -23.16 7.97
CA SER A 346 -37.10 -22.03 7.99
C SER A 346 -36.87 -20.97 9.08
N HIS A 347 -35.69 -20.93 9.69
CA HIS A 347 -35.31 -19.85 10.62
C HIS A 347 -34.69 -18.67 9.87
N ILE A 348 -34.97 -17.45 10.34
CA ILE A 348 -34.55 -16.20 9.70
C ILE A 348 -33.48 -15.48 10.53
N PHE A 349 -32.43 -15.01 9.88
CA PHE A 349 -31.32 -14.28 10.50
C PHE A 349 -30.82 -13.16 9.57
N HIS A 350 -30.11 -12.15 10.10
CA HIS A 350 -29.31 -11.28 9.21
C HIS A 350 -28.25 -12.12 8.50
N GLY A 351 -27.95 -11.81 7.24
CA GLY A 351 -26.94 -12.50 6.44
C GLY A 351 -25.56 -12.52 7.12
N GLN A 352 -25.16 -11.41 7.74
CA GLN A 352 -23.91 -11.32 8.50
C GLN A 352 -23.91 -12.22 9.76
N CYS A 353 -25.02 -12.26 10.50
CA CYS A 353 -25.16 -13.10 11.69
C CYS A 353 -25.16 -14.59 11.30
N LEU A 354 -25.93 -14.95 10.27
CA LEU A 354 -25.97 -16.32 9.73
C LEU A 354 -24.59 -16.78 9.27
N ARG A 355 -23.86 -15.94 8.54
CA ARG A 355 -22.49 -16.21 8.07
C ARG A 355 -21.56 -16.57 9.23
N LYS A 356 -21.55 -15.75 10.30
CA LYS A 356 -20.74 -15.99 11.50
C LYS A 356 -21.09 -17.34 12.14
N CYS A 357 -22.38 -17.66 12.25
CA CYS A 357 -22.84 -18.92 12.80
C CYS A 357 -22.43 -20.13 11.95
N ILE A 358 -22.52 -20.04 10.62
CA ILE A 358 -22.10 -21.13 9.72
C ILE A 358 -20.59 -21.36 9.82
N ILE A 359 -19.79 -20.29 9.74
CA ILE A 359 -18.32 -20.40 9.80
C ILE A 359 -17.86 -20.98 11.13
N GLN A 360 -18.52 -20.62 12.24
CA GLN A 360 -18.08 -21.03 13.57
C GLN A 360 -18.65 -22.39 14.01
N PHE A 361 -19.91 -22.69 13.67
CA PHE A 361 -20.63 -23.86 14.20
C PHE A 361 -21.20 -24.80 13.13
N GLY A 362 -21.42 -24.32 11.89
CA GLY A 362 -22.03 -25.12 10.81
C GLY A 362 -23.45 -25.61 11.11
N GLN A 363 -24.14 -24.98 12.06
CA GLN A 363 -25.45 -25.40 12.56
C GLN A 363 -26.36 -24.19 12.79
N CYS A 364 -27.67 -24.42 12.67
CA CYS A 364 -28.68 -23.41 12.96
C CYS A 364 -28.63 -23.01 14.45
N PRO A 365 -28.52 -21.71 14.79
CA PRO A 365 -28.48 -21.25 16.17
C PRO A 365 -29.68 -21.68 17.01
N LEU A 366 -30.86 -21.75 16.38
CA LEU A 366 -32.14 -22.05 17.04
C LEU A 366 -32.39 -23.56 17.18
N CYS A 367 -32.37 -24.34 16.09
CA CYS A 367 -32.72 -25.77 16.13
C CYS A 367 -31.53 -26.73 16.11
N LYS A 368 -30.29 -26.24 16.02
CA LYS A 368 -29.04 -27.03 15.95
C LYS A 368 -28.95 -28.02 14.77
N GLN A 369 -29.86 -27.93 13.79
CA GLN A 369 -29.74 -28.69 12.55
C GLN A 369 -28.53 -28.21 11.73
N PRO A 370 -27.84 -29.10 11.00
CA PRO A 370 -26.71 -28.73 10.15
C PRO A 370 -27.15 -27.81 9.00
N LEU A 371 -26.29 -26.86 8.62
CA LEU A 371 -26.54 -25.84 7.59
C LEU A 371 -25.57 -25.91 6.41
#